data_AF-A0AAF0MPS4-F1
#
_entry.id   AF-A0AAF0MPS4-F1
#
_cell.length_a   1.000
_cell.length_b   1.000
_cell.length_c   1.000
_cell.angle_alpha   90.00
_cell.angle_beta   90.00
_cell.angle_gamma   90.00
#
_symmetry.space_group_name_H-M   'P 1'
#
loop_
_entity.id
_entity.type
_entity.pdbx_description
1 polymer ?
#
loop_
_entity_poly.entity_id
_entity_poly.type
_entity_poly.pdbx_seq_one_letter_code
_entity_poly.pdbx_strand_id
1 'polypeptide(L)'
;MGSNVFVSYKYNDRNVRKIGDKLDTTCRDYVDEIQEILKDRKTYYFCGEEDGEDLSDLDDDTIAGKLADKMFYTSLTIVLISSNMRVPLQRERDQWIPWEISYSLREKTRSSGNSGINAVLAVVIPDINGSYSFAIKESGDVRTICTDRFFNIIGRNMFNHKKIDKFLTTDGHYNGPISYIPIVKWSDFKSNPEKYLKEAESRRVHSDDYNLVKKIDPSW
;
A
#
# COMPACT_ATOMS: atom_id res chain seq x y z
N MET A 1 13.04 13.70 -10.96
CA MET A 1 12.21 12.75 -11.71
C MET A 1 10.89 12.63 -10.97
N GLY A 2 9.76 12.71 -11.68
CA GLY A 2 8.45 12.52 -11.06
C GLY A 2 8.08 11.05 -10.94
N SER A 3 7.18 10.73 -10.01
CA SER A 3 6.70 9.38 -9.73
C SER A 3 5.24 9.23 -10.12
N ASN A 4 4.96 8.19 -10.89
CA ASN A 4 3.60 7.79 -11.26
C ASN A 4 3.05 6.90 -10.14
N VAL A 5 1.96 7.35 -9.53
CA VAL A 5 1.37 6.81 -8.30
C VAL A 5 0.12 6.01 -8.62
N PHE A 6 0.13 4.73 -8.26
CA PHE A 6 -1.04 3.88 -8.20
C PHE A 6 -1.59 3.78 -6.78
N VAL A 7 -2.90 3.65 -6.61
CA VAL A 7 -3.52 3.45 -5.29
C VAL A 7 -4.32 2.15 -5.30
N SER A 8 -3.93 1.21 -4.44
CA SER A 8 -4.56 -0.09 -4.21
C SER A 8 -5.46 -0.03 -2.98
N TYR A 9 -6.73 -0.41 -3.10
CA TYR A 9 -7.72 -0.27 -2.03
C TYR A 9 -8.96 -1.13 -2.29
N LYS A 10 -9.80 -1.32 -1.27
CA LYS A 10 -11.10 -1.98 -1.41
C LYS A 10 -12.18 -0.92 -1.69
N TYR A 11 -12.62 -0.83 -2.95
CA TYR A 11 -13.47 0.26 -3.46
C TYR A 11 -14.67 0.61 -2.57
N ASN A 12 -15.56 -0.35 -2.30
CA ASN A 12 -16.81 -0.15 -1.56
C ASN A 12 -16.74 -0.37 -0.05
N ASP A 13 -15.54 -0.34 0.57
CA ASP A 13 -15.45 -0.49 2.03
C ASP A 13 -15.86 0.80 2.75
N ARG A 14 -17.01 0.73 3.43
CA ARG A 14 -17.63 1.82 4.20
C ARG A 14 -17.22 1.85 5.67
N ASN A 15 -16.42 0.89 6.16
CA ASN A 15 -16.02 0.86 7.56
C ASN A 15 -14.82 1.80 7.83
N VAL A 16 -15.02 3.06 7.46
CA VAL A 16 -14.02 4.13 7.50
C VAL A 16 -14.64 5.39 8.09
N ARG A 17 -13.80 6.26 8.65
CA ARG A 17 -14.29 7.53 9.22
C ARG A 17 -14.85 8.42 8.12
N LYS A 18 -15.95 9.13 8.43
CA LYS A 18 -16.53 10.14 7.54
C LYS A 18 -15.53 11.27 7.22
N ILE A 19 -15.55 11.72 5.97
CA ILE A 19 -14.81 12.88 5.49
C ILE A 19 -15.78 14.04 5.25
N GLY A 20 -15.56 15.16 5.94
CA GLY A 20 -16.42 16.34 5.84
C GLY A 20 -17.87 16.04 6.22
N ASP A 21 -18.80 16.66 5.49
CA ASP A 21 -20.24 16.54 5.71
C ASP A 21 -20.91 15.45 4.85
N LYS A 22 -20.13 14.54 4.24
CA LYS A 22 -20.68 13.47 3.39
C LYS A 22 -21.60 12.54 4.19
N LEU A 23 -22.71 12.14 3.56
CA LEU A 23 -23.67 11.21 4.16
C LEU A 23 -23.05 9.83 4.42
N ASP A 24 -22.26 9.36 3.46
CA ASP A 24 -21.52 8.11 3.49
C ASP A 24 -20.08 8.34 3.03
N THR A 25 -19.15 7.49 3.46
CA THR A 25 -17.74 7.56 3.09
C THR A 25 -17.21 6.15 2.91
N THR A 26 -16.49 5.95 1.82
CA THR A 26 -15.84 4.71 1.42
C THR A 26 -14.33 4.92 1.33
N CYS A 27 -13.57 3.85 1.14
CA CYS A 27 -12.16 3.96 0.79
C CYS A 27 -11.93 4.82 -0.47
N ARG A 28 -12.85 4.86 -1.45
CA ARG A 28 -12.71 5.68 -2.65
C ARG A 28 -12.58 7.17 -2.32
N ASP A 29 -13.34 7.64 -1.33
CA ASP A 29 -13.26 9.04 -0.88
C ASP A 29 -11.86 9.40 -0.33
N TYR A 30 -11.17 8.44 0.30
CA TYR A 30 -9.77 8.63 0.71
C TYR A 30 -8.81 8.65 -0.48
N VAL A 31 -9.12 7.92 -1.57
CA VAL A 31 -8.36 7.98 -2.82
C VAL A 31 -8.52 9.34 -3.49
N ASP A 32 -9.72 9.91 -3.48
CA ASP A 32 -9.97 11.26 -4.01
C ASP A 32 -9.15 12.31 -3.24
N GLU A 33 -9.12 12.22 -1.91
CA GLU A 33 -8.27 13.09 -1.09
C GLU A 33 -6.78 12.89 -1.39
N ILE A 34 -6.32 11.66 -1.62
CA ILE A 34 -4.94 11.40 -2.08
C ILE A 34 -4.71 12.06 -3.43
N GLN A 35 -5.63 11.94 -4.37
CA GLN A 35 -5.50 12.54 -5.70
C GLN A 35 -5.36 14.06 -5.60
N GLU A 36 -6.17 14.74 -4.79
CA GLU A 36 -6.03 16.18 -4.53
C GLU A 36 -4.68 16.52 -3.87
N ILE A 37 -4.27 15.75 -2.86
CA ILE A 37 -2.94 15.89 -2.25
C ILE A 37 -1.84 15.75 -3.32
N LEU A 38 -1.93 14.81 -4.25
CA LEU A 38 -0.91 14.64 -5.27
C LEU A 38 -0.93 15.75 -6.32
N LYS A 39 -2.10 16.32 -6.68
CA LYS A 39 -2.21 17.45 -7.62
C LYS A 39 -1.40 18.67 -7.19
N ASP A 40 -1.37 18.95 -5.88
CA ASP A 40 -0.57 20.04 -5.31
C ASP A 40 0.96 19.81 -5.43
N ARG A 41 1.38 18.62 -5.88
CA ARG A 41 2.79 18.20 -5.88
C ARG A 41 3.27 17.97 -7.31
N LYS A 42 4.22 18.80 -7.73
CA LYS A 42 4.77 18.80 -9.10
C LYS A 42 5.47 17.50 -9.53
N THR A 43 5.79 16.61 -8.58
CA THR A 43 6.59 15.40 -8.82
C THR A 43 5.81 14.11 -8.64
N TYR A 44 4.51 14.14 -8.35
CA TYR A 44 3.71 12.93 -8.18
C TYR A 44 2.47 12.98 -9.06
N TYR A 45 2.29 11.98 -9.91
CA TYR A 45 1.19 11.92 -10.88
C TYR A 45 0.30 10.73 -10.59
N PHE A 46 -0.98 10.95 -10.32
CA PHE A 46 -1.93 9.88 -10.05
C PHE A 46 -2.27 9.11 -11.35
N CYS A 47 -2.22 7.78 -11.29
CA CYS A 47 -2.50 6.87 -12.41
C CYS A 47 -3.61 5.85 -12.10
N GLY A 48 -4.47 6.16 -11.12
CA GLY A 48 -5.63 5.33 -10.78
C GLY A 48 -6.83 5.58 -11.68
N GLU A 49 -7.91 4.85 -11.43
CA GLU A 49 -9.18 4.97 -12.15
C GLU A 49 -9.83 6.35 -11.91
N GLU A 50 -10.35 6.95 -12.98
CA GLU A 50 -11.25 8.09 -12.91
C GLU A 50 -12.64 7.61 -12.44
N ASP A 51 -13.39 8.48 -11.74
CA ASP A 51 -14.74 8.17 -11.23
C ASP A 51 -15.62 7.60 -12.36
N GLY A 52 -16.02 6.32 -12.22
CA GLY A 52 -16.93 5.65 -13.15
C GLY A 52 -16.31 4.60 -14.07
N GLU A 53 -14.99 4.37 -14.03
CA GLU A 53 -14.40 3.14 -14.58
C GLU A 53 -14.57 1.97 -13.60
N ASP A 54 -15.82 1.59 -13.31
CA ASP A 54 -16.09 0.37 -12.55
C ASP A 54 -15.74 -0.84 -13.44
N LEU A 55 -14.55 -1.41 -13.20
CA LEU A 55 -14.11 -2.61 -13.89
C LEU A 55 -14.81 -3.88 -13.38
N SER A 56 -15.70 -3.81 -12.38
CA SER A 56 -16.35 -4.98 -11.79
C SER A 56 -17.25 -5.77 -12.76
N ASP A 57 -17.64 -5.18 -13.90
CA ASP A 57 -18.46 -5.81 -14.94
C ASP A 57 -17.66 -6.58 -16.02
N LEU A 58 -16.31 -6.58 -15.96
CA LEU A 58 -15.45 -7.27 -16.93
C LEU A 58 -14.99 -8.65 -16.42
N ASP A 59 -14.51 -9.52 -17.31
CA ASP A 59 -13.90 -10.79 -16.88
C ASP A 59 -12.53 -10.57 -16.21
N ASP A 60 -12.18 -11.44 -15.27
CA ASP A 60 -11.00 -11.29 -14.40
C ASP A 60 -9.68 -11.17 -15.20
N ASP A 61 -9.54 -11.88 -16.32
CA ASP A 61 -8.32 -11.85 -17.14
C ASP A 61 -8.19 -10.53 -17.93
N THR A 62 -9.29 -10.02 -18.47
CA THR A 62 -9.34 -8.74 -19.18
C THR A 62 -9.12 -7.56 -18.22
N ILE A 63 -9.65 -7.62 -16.99
CA ILE A 63 -9.39 -6.61 -15.95
C ILE A 63 -7.91 -6.62 -15.57
N ALA A 64 -7.36 -7.81 -15.28
CA ALA A 64 -5.96 -7.95 -14.91
C ALA A 64 -5.02 -7.42 -16.00
N GLY A 65 -5.35 -7.63 -17.27
CA GLY A 65 -4.60 -7.07 -18.41
C GLY A 65 -4.61 -5.54 -18.44
N LYS A 66 -5.80 -4.93 -18.37
CA LYS A 66 -5.96 -3.45 -18.36
C LYS A 66 -5.27 -2.81 -17.15
N LEU A 67 -5.42 -3.42 -15.99
CA LEU A 67 -4.81 -2.94 -14.75
C LEU A 67 -3.28 -3.08 -14.81
N ALA A 68 -2.78 -4.20 -15.33
CA ALA A 68 -1.35 -4.41 -15.55
C ALA A 68 -0.77 -3.34 -16.51
N ASP A 69 -1.51 -2.95 -17.54
CA ASP A 69 -1.11 -1.90 -18.48
C ASP A 69 -0.98 -0.54 -17.81
N LYS A 70 -1.97 -0.14 -17.01
CA LYS A 70 -1.90 1.09 -16.20
C LYS A 70 -0.73 1.05 -15.22
N MET A 71 -0.60 -0.06 -14.49
CA MET A 71 0.43 -0.22 -13.46
C MET A 71 1.85 -0.37 -14.01
N PHE A 72 2.03 -0.70 -15.31
CA PHE A 72 3.36 -0.90 -15.89
C PHE A 72 4.21 0.39 -15.85
N TYR A 73 3.59 1.55 -16.02
CA TYR A 73 4.26 2.85 -16.01
C TYR A 73 4.33 3.50 -14.63
N THR A 74 3.91 2.80 -13.57
CA THR A 74 3.90 3.31 -12.20
C THR A 74 5.23 3.04 -11.51
N SER A 75 5.65 3.94 -10.63
CA SER A 75 6.90 3.81 -9.85
C SER A 75 6.65 3.79 -8.34
N LEU A 76 5.45 4.18 -7.90
CA LEU A 76 5.02 4.19 -6.51
C LEU A 76 3.60 3.64 -6.41
N THR A 77 3.37 2.79 -5.42
CA THR A 77 2.05 2.25 -5.08
C THR A 77 1.72 2.62 -3.64
N ILE A 78 0.61 3.32 -3.44
CA ILE A 78 0.01 3.49 -2.12
C ILE A 78 -1.00 2.37 -1.94
N VAL A 79 -1.00 1.70 -0.80
CA VAL A 79 -2.04 0.76 -0.41
C VAL A 79 -2.81 1.29 0.78
N LEU A 80 -4.12 1.42 0.64
CA LEU A 80 -5.00 1.78 1.73
C LEU A 80 -5.27 0.56 2.59
N ILE A 81 -4.94 0.67 3.87
CA ILE A 81 -5.23 -0.33 4.88
C ILE A 81 -6.49 0.08 5.61
N SER A 82 -7.62 -0.52 5.21
CA SER A 82 -8.91 -0.39 5.88
C SER A 82 -9.19 -1.60 6.77
N SER A 83 -10.07 -1.42 7.75
CA SER A 83 -10.42 -2.47 8.72
C SER A 83 -11.05 -3.71 8.08
N ASN A 84 -11.77 -3.54 6.97
CA ASN A 84 -12.40 -4.63 6.21
C ASN A 84 -11.74 -4.84 4.84
N MET A 85 -10.45 -4.52 4.67
CA MET A 85 -9.75 -4.66 3.38
C MET A 85 -9.76 -6.09 2.83
N ARG A 86 -9.89 -7.09 3.71
CA ARG A 86 -10.00 -8.51 3.35
C ARG A 86 -11.46 -8.92 3.18
N VAL A 87 -11.74 -9.71 2.16
CA VAL A 87 -13.00 -10.46 2.06
C VAL A 87 -12.86 -11.73 2.91
N PRO A 88 -13.69 -11.93 3.94
CA PRO A 88 -13.63 -13.13 4.78
C PRO A 88 -13.79 -14.40 3.94
N LEU A 89 -13.06 -15.47 4.30
CA LEU A 89 -13.10 -16.79 3.68
C LEU A 89 -12.62 -16.88 2.22
N GLN A 90 -12.28 -15.75 1.59
CA GLN A 90 -11.64 -15.73 0.27
C GLN A 90 -10.13 -15.84 0.43
N ARG A 91 -9.47 -16.61 -0.45
CA ARG A 91 -8.01 -16.72 -0.47
C ARG A 91 -7.38 -15.41 -0.88
N GLU A 92 -6.12 -15.23 -0.51
CA GLU A 92 -5.39 -14.00 -0.83
C GLU A 92 -5.20 -13.84 -2.34
N ARG A 93 -4.88 -14.92 -3.04
CA ARG A 93 -4.66 -14.92 -4.50
C ARG A 93 -5.90 -14.57 -5.32
N ASP A 94 -7.08 -14.71 -4.74
CA ASP A 94 -8.36 -14.48 -5.40
C ASP A 94 -8.85 -13.03 -5.12
N GLN A 95 -8.04 -12.19 -4.47
CA GLN A 95 -8.37 -10.79 -4.15
C GLN A 95 -7.41 -9.83 -4.86
N TRP A 96 -7.93 -8.67 -5.28
CA TRP A 96 -7.20 -7.72 -6.12
C TRP A 96 -6.01 -7.04 -5.43
N ILE A 97 -6.17 -6.55 -4.19
CA ILE A 97 -5.10 -5.85 -3.45
C ILE A 97 -3.79 -6.69 -3.41
N PRO A 98 -3.81 -7.98 -3.01
CA PRO A 98 -2.63 -8.83 -3.07
C PRO A 98 -1.98 -8.93 -4.44
N TRP A 99 -2.79 -9.07 -5.49
CA TRP A 99 -2.32 -9.15 -6.87
C TRP A 99 -1.63 -7.85 -7.29
N GLU A 100 -2.22 -6.69 -6.97
CA GLU A 100 -1.66 -5.37 -7.25
C GLU A 100 -0.32 -5.16 -6.54
N ILE A 101 -0.23 -5.49 -5.25
CA ILE A 101 1.03 -5.42 -4.50
C ILE A 101 2.08 -6.36 -5.09
N SER A 102 1.69 -7.59 -5.42
CA SER A 102 2.55 -8.56 -6.08
C SER A 102 3.08 -8.01 -7.41
N TYR A 103 2.22 -7.39 -8.21
CA TYR A 103 2.61 -6.77 -9.47
C TYR A 103 3.59 -5.62 -9.22
N SER A 104 3.31 -4.73 -8.28
CA SER A 104 4.17 -3.60 -7.90
C SER A 104 5.55 -4.02 -7.40
N LEU A 105 5.68 -5.17 -6.73
CA LEU A 105 6.96 -5.64 -6.20
C LEU A 105 7.82 -6.43 -7.21
N ARG A 106 7.30 -6.72 -8.40
CA ARG A 106 8.02 -7.48 -9.44
C ARG A 106 8.67 -6.56 -10.46
N GLU A 107 9.81 -7.01 -10.98
CA GLU A 107 10.35 -6.48 -12.22
C GLU A 107 9.51 -7.03 -13.38
N LYS A 108 9.26 -6.18 -14.38
CA LYS A 108 8.35 -6.48 -15.47
C LYS A 108 9.08 -6.20 -16.77
N THR A 109 8.94 -7.10 -17.73
CA THR A 109 9.48 -6.93 -19.07
C THR A 109 8.34 -6.92 -20.07
N ARG A 110 8.30 -5.91 -20.92
CA ARG A 110 7.39 -5.78 -22.05
C ARG A 110 8.17 -5.40 -23.30
N SER A 111 7.52 -5.48 -24.46
CA SER A 111 8.11 -4.98 -25.72
C SER A 111 8.49 -3.50 -25.65
N SER A 112 7.80 -2.71 -24.82
CA SER A 112 8.09 -1.29 -24.56
C SER A 112 9.22 -1.04 -23.56
N GLY A 113 9.81 -2.07 -22.94
CA GLY A 113 10.95 -1.95 -22.02
C GLY A 113 10.79 -2.75 -20.72
N ASN A 114 11.68 -2.48 -19.77
CA ASN A 114 11.65 -3.08 -18.43
C ASN A 114 11.18 -2.06 -17.39
N SER A 115 10.28 -2.45 -16.50
CA SER A 115 9.98 -1.69 -15.28
C SER A 115 10.72 -2.32 -14.09
N GLY A 116 11.30 -1.46 -13.25
CA GLY A 116 11.79 -1.87 -11.94
C GLY A 116 10.63 -2.14 -10.98
N ILE A 117 10.98 -2.57 -9.77
CA ILE A 117 10.01 -2.66 -8.68
C ILE A 117 9.52 -1.25 -8.28
N ASN A 118 8.28 -1.15 -7.83
CA ASN A 118 7.71 0.08 -7.30
C ASN A 118 8.11 0.28 -5.84
N ALA A 119 8.12 1.55 -5.42
CA ALA A 119 8.02 1.91 -4.02
C ALA A 119 6.61 1.54 -3.55
N VAL A 120 6.46 1.06 -2.32
CA VAL A 120 5.15 0.74 -1.76
C VAL A 120 4.97 1.44 -0.42
N LEU A 121 3.86 2.15 -0.23
CA LEU A 121 3.52 2.85 1.01
C LEU A 121 2.16 2.35 1.52
N ALA A 122 2.11 1.83 2.75
CA ALA A 122 0.87 1.48 3.41
C ALA A 122 0.32 2.68 4.20
N VAL A 123 -0.87 3.17 3.84
CA VAL A 123 -1.58 4.24 4.53
C VAL A 123 -2.79 3.63 5.24
N VAL A 124 -2.76 3.63 6.58
CA VAL A 124 -3.88 3.15 7.39
C VAL A 124 -4.92 4.24 7.46
N ILE A 125 -6.12 3.98 6.95
CA ILE A 125 -7.26 4.88 7.10
C ILE A 125 -8.03 4.52 8.38
N PRO A 126 -8.55 5.50 9.12
CA PRO A 126 -9.24 5.23 10.37
C PRO A 126 -10.56 4.48 10.11
N ASP A 127 -10.94 3.60 11.04
CA ASP A 127 -12.25 2.95 11.00
C ASP A 127 -13.39 3.96 11.23
N ILE A 128 -14.64 3.48 11.20
CA ILE A 128 -15.84 4.32 11.38
C ILE A 128 -15.83 5.15 12.67
N ASN A 129 -15.12 4.69 13.71
CA ASN A 129 -14.99 5.38 15.00
C ASN A 129 -13.78 6.32 15.07
N GLY A 130 -13.01 6.45 13.98
CA GLY A 130 -11.79 7.24 13.95
C GLY A 130 -10.55 6.52 14.50
N SER A 131 -10.63 5.22 14.76
CA SER A 131 -9.56 4.44 15.37
C SER A 131 -8.63 3.81 14.32
N TYR A 132 -7.35 3.70 14.67
CA TYR A 132 -6.34 2.97 13.90
C TYR A 132 -5.97 1.63 14.55
N SER A 133 -6.56 1.30 15.70
CA SER A 133 -6.13 0.18 16.58
C SER A 133 -6.22 -1.21 15.94
N PHE A 134 -7.00 -1.36 14.86
CA PHE A 134 -7.07 -2.58 14.07
C PHE A 134 -5.76 -2.88 13.31
N ALA A 135 -4.94 -1.85 13.04
CA ALA A 135 -3.70 -1.95 12.27
C ALA A 135 -2.48 -1.47 13.06
N ILE A 136 -2.60 -0.37 13.81
CA ILE A 136 -1.53 0.25 14.59
C ILE A 136 -2.01 0.47 16.02
N LYS A 137 -1.34 -0.17 16.98
CA LYS A 137 -1.55 0.05 18.42
C LYS A 137 -0.35 0.80 18.99
N GLU A 138 -0.61 1.78 19.83
CA GLU A 138 0.42 2.58 20.49
C GLU A 138 0.22 2.50 22.00
N SER A 139 1.31 2.23 22.71
CA SER A 139 1.36 2.19 24.17
C SER A 139 2.66 2.83 24.62
N GLY A 140 2.59 4.09 25.08
CA GLY A 140 3.78 4.91 25.30
C GLY A 140 4.59 5.05 24.02
N ASP A 141 5.89 4.75 24.10
CA ASP A 141 6.83 4.81 22.97
C ASP A 141 6.79 3.55 22.08
N VAL A 142 5.98 2.54 22.44
CA VAL A 142 5.89 1.29 21.69
C VAL A 142 4.77 1.36 20.67
N ARG A 143 5.15 1.20 19.39
CA ARG A 143 4.23 1.08 18.26
C ARG A 143 4.18 -0.37 17.76
N THR A 144 3.02 -1.00 17.85
CA THR A 144 2.76 -2.36 17.37
C THR A 144 1.97 -2.31 16.07
N ILE A 145 2.47 -3.02 15.04
CA ILE A 145 1.80 -3.17 13.75
C ILE A 145 1.12 -4.55 13.72
N CYS A 146 -0.20 -4.60 13.53
CA CYS A 146 -1.00 -5.82 13.55
C CYS A 146 -1.00 -6.50 12.17
N THR A 147 0.16 -7.03 11.76
CA THR A 147 0.35 -7.62 10.43
C THR A 147 -0.53 -8.83 10.16
N ASP A 148 -1.05 -9.51 11.20
CA ASP A 148 -2.03 -10.59 11.12
C ASP A 148 -3.36 -10.16 10.48
N ARG A 149 -3.65 -8.85 10.50
CA ARG A 149 -4.86 -8.26 9.92
C ARG A 149 -4.71 -7.85 8.46
N PHE A 150 -3.48 -7.83 7.94
CA PHE A 150 -3.22 -7.47 6.55
C PHE A 150 -3.25 -8.71 5.65
N PHE A 151 -3.17 -8.49 4.34
CA PHE A 151 -2.77 -9.54 3.42
C PHE A 151 -1.33 -9.98 3.72
N ASN A 152 -1.04 -11.27 3.61
CA ASN A 152 0.28 -11.84 3.87
C ASN A 152 1.34 -11.15 3.02
N ILE A 153 1.09 -10.85 1.75
CA ILE A 153 2.07 -10.15 0.91
C ILE A 153 2.45 -8.79 1.48
N ILE A 154 1.53 -8.07 2.12
CA ILE A 154 1.82 -6.80 2.80
C ILE A 154 2.61 -7.08 4.08
N GLY A 155 2.08 -7.96 4.95
CA GLY A 155 2.68 -8.28 6.24
C GLY A 155 4.09 -8.88 6.15
N ARG A 156 4.37 -9.70 5.12
CA ARG A 156 5.67 -10.33 4.87
C ARG A 156 6.72 -9.37 4.31
N ASN A 157 6.30 -8.22 3.81
CA ASN A 157 7.20 -7.12 3.44
C ASN A 157 7.27 -6.02 4.53
N MET A 158 6.77 -6.32 5.72
CA MET A 158 7.03 -5.59 6.95
C MET A 158 8.03 -6.35 7.82
N PHE A 159 8.85 -5.63 8.59
CA PHE A 159 9.89 -6.21 9.45
C PHE A 159 10.88 -7.14 8.70
N ASN A 160 11.09 -6.90 7.40
CA ASN A 160 11.86 -7.77 6.51
C ASN A 160 13.25 -7.23 6.15
N HIS A 161 13.74 -6.21 6.86
CA HIS A 161 15.09 -5.70 6.66
C HIS A 161 16.13 -6.75 7.11
N LYS A 162 17.08 -7.10 6.24
CA LYS A 162 18.06 -8.21 6.41
C LYS A 162 18.92 -8.11 7.67
N LYS A 163 19.07 -6.89 8.21
CA LYS A 163 19.84 -6.64 9.43
C LYS A 163 19.07 -6.88 10.73
N ILE A 164 17.72 -6.92 10.72
CA ILE A 164 16.93 -7.08 11.96
C ILE A 164 17.29 -8.38 12.67
N ASP A 165 17.40 -9.48 11.93
CA ASP A 165 17.73 -10.79 12.50
C ASP A 165 19.08 -10.78 13.23
N LYS A 166 20.04 -9.98 12.75
CA LYS A 166 21.36 -9.81 13.39
C LYS A 166 21.28 -9.00 14.68
N PHE A 167 20.36 -8.04 14.77
CA PHE A 167 20.21 -7.17 15.93
C PHE A 167 19.30 -7.73 17.01
N LEU A 168 18.41 -8.69 16.69
CA LEU A 168 17.64 -9.40 17.72
C LEU A 168 18.51 -10.38 18.55
N THR A 169 19.69 -10.75 18.03
CA THR A 169 20.61 -11.72 18.65
C THR A 169 21.75 -11.09 19.46
N THR A 170 21.92 -9.78 19.39
CA THR A 170 22.91 -9.00 20.14
C THR A 170 22.16 -7.83 20.75
N ASP A 171 22.34 -7.49 22.03
CA ASP A 171 21.58 -6.44 22.77
C ASP A 171 21.69 -4.99 22.22
N GLY A 172 21.90 -4.80 20.91
CA GLY A 172 22.00 -3.54 20.22
C GLY A 172 20.65 -3.03 19.72
N HIS A 173 20.44 -1.73 19.87
CA HIS A 173 19.30 -1.03 19.29
C HIS A 173 19.52 -0.77 17.79
N TYR A 174 18.60 -1.22 16.94
CA TYR A 174 18.61 -0.89 15.52
C TYR A 174 17.82 0.39 15.24
N ASN A 175 18.53 1.46 14.89
CA ASN A 175 17.96 2.77 14.56
C ASN A 175 17.86 2.98 13.04
N GLY A 176 17.11 2.11 12.36
CA GLY A 176 16.91 2.20 10.91
C GLY A 176 15.56 1.67 10.44
N PRO A 177 15.27 1.75 9.13
CA PRO A 177 14.03 1.23 8.57
C PRO A 177 13.95 -0.29 8.73
N ILE A 178 12.87 -0.77 9.35
CA ILE A 178 12.67 -2.21 9.59
C ILE A 178 11.86 -2.91 8.48
N SER A 179 11.11 -2.15 7.68
CA SER A 179 10.18 -2.67 6.67
C SER A 179 10.48 -2.07 5.31
N TYR A 180 10.36 -2.88 4.25
CA TYR A 180 10.32 -2.36 2.89
C TYR A 180 9.04 -1.55 2.65
N ILE A 181 7.90 -2.02 3.16
CA ILE A 181 6.63 -1.29 3.11
C ILE A 181 6.50 -0.45 4.39
N PRO A 182 6.77 0.87 4.37
CA PRO A 182 6.42 1.76 5.45
C PRO A 182 4.93 1.75 5.68
N ILE A 183 4.56 1.90 6.95
CA ILE A 183 3.17 2.08 7.35
C ILE A 183 3.01 3.39 8.10
N VAL A 184 1.98 4.15 7.74
CA VAL A 184 1.66 5.47 8.30
C VAL A 184 0.16 5.60 8.53
N LYS A 185 -0.25 6.33 9.57
CA LYS A 185 -1.67 6.69 9.76
C LYS A 185 -2.07 7.76 8.75
N TRP A 186 -3.33 7.74 8.31
CA TRP A 186 -3.88 8.74 7.41
C TRP A 186 -3.65 10.18 7.92
N SER A 187 -3.86 10.43 9.21
CA SER A 187 -3.64 11.75 9.81
C SER A 187 -2.21 12.27 9.59
N ASP A 188 -1.22 11.39 9.80
CA ASP A 188 0.19 11.76 9.69
C ASP A 188 0.59 11.92 8.23
N PHE A 189 0.10 11.01 7.37
CA PHE A 189 0.27 11.11 5.92
C PHE A 189 -0.30 12.42 5.38
N LYS A 190 -1.55 12.76 5.73
CA LYS A 190 -2.21 14.00 5.30
C LYS A 190 -1.45 15.23 5.77
N SER A 191 -0.86 15.20 6.96
CA SER A 191 -0.07 16.31 7.50
C SER A 191 1.29 16.48 6.80
N ASN A 192 1.94 15.41 6.36
CA ASN A 192 3.25 15.49 5.70
C ASN A 192 3.45 14.37 4.66
N PRO A 193 2.73 14.40 3.54
CA PRO A 193 2.72 13.29 2.59
C PRO A 193 4.06 13.17 1.85
N GLU A 194 4.76 14.28 1.59
CA GLU A 194 6.05 14.27 0.89
C GLU A 194 7.11 13.49 1.67
N LYS A 195 7.13 13.60 3.01
CA LYS A 195 8.00 12.80 3.88
C LYS A 195 7.79 11.30 3.62
N TYR A 196 6.54 10.83 3.69
CA TYR A 196 6.23 9.40 3.59
C TYR A 196 6.39 8.85 2.17
N LEU A 197 6.10 9.66 1.14
CA LEU A 197 6.37 9.30 -0.25
C LEU A 197 7.87 9.12 -0.50
N LYS A 198 8.71 10.09 -0.08
CA LYS A 198 10.17 9.98 -0.20
C LYS A 198 10.74 8.83 0.62
N GLU A 199 10.19 8.56 1.79
CA GLU A 199 10.57 7.41 2.60
C GLU A 199 10.29 6.07 1.88
N ALA A 200 9.18 5.94 1.16
CA ALA A 200 8.90 4.76 0.36
C ALA A 200 9.84 4.67 -0.86
N GLU A 201 10.10 5.78 -1.54
CA GLU A 201 11.03 5.85 -2.67
C GLU A 201 12.46 5.50 -2.27
N SER A 202 12.90 5.95 -1.10
CA SER A 202 14.22 5.60 -0.56
C SER A 202 14.37 4.09 -0.33
N ARG A 203 13.32 3.43 0.17
CA ARG A 203 13.34 1.97 0.37
C ARG A 203 13.38 1.19 -0.94
N ARG A 204 12.72 1.70 -1.98
CA ARG A 204 12.83 1.15 -3.34
C ARG A 204 14.27 1.19 -3.86
N VAL A 205 14.97 2.31 -3.66
CA VAL A 205 16.39 2.47 -4.03
C VAL A 205 17.28 1.49 -3.27
N HIS A 206 16.98 1.24 -2.00
CA HIS A 206 17.72 0.32 -1.12
C HIS A 206 17.04 -1.06 -1.01
N SER A 207 16.34 -1.49 -2.06
CA SER A 207 15.52 -2.72 -1.99
C SER A 207 16.32 -3.98 -1.69
N ASP A 208 17.61 -4.00 -2.05
CA ASP A 208 18.54 -5.07 -1.73
C ASP A 208 18.82 -5.24 -0.24
N ASP A 209 18.46 -4.27 0.61
CA ASP A 209 18.54 -4.41 2.07
C ASP A 209 17.41 -5.23 2.68
N TYR A 210 16.42 -5.64 1.87
CA TYR A 210 15.19 -6.30 2.34
C TYR A 210 15.02 -7.70 1.75
N ASN A 211 14.44 -8.60 2.55
CA ASN A 211 13.96 -9.90 2.09
C ASN A 211 12.56 -9.73 1.47
N LEU A 212 12.52 -9.33 0.19
CA LEU A 212 11.26 -9.04 -0.50
C LEU A 212 10.47 -10.30 -0.84
N VAL A 213 9.19 -10.28 -0.50
CA VAL A 213 8.23 -11.31 -0.91
C VAL A 213 7.37 -10.75 -2.03
N LYS A 214 7.67 -11.15 -3.27
CA LYS A 214 7.10 -10.57 -4.51
C LYS A 214 5.96 -11.39 -5.11
N LYS A 215 5.72 -12.59 -4.59
CA LYS A 215 4.72 -13.55 -5.11
C LYS A 215 3.76 -13.94 -3.99
N ILE A 216 2.50 -14.13 -4.36
CA ILE A 216 1.48 -14.68 -3.47
C ILE A 216 1.73 -16.18 -3.36
N ASP A 217 1.88 -16.68 -2.14
CA ASP A 217 1.98 -18.12 -1.91
C ASP A 217 0.60 -18.77 -2.08
N PRO A 218 0.48 -19.91 -2.78
CA PRO A 218 -0.79 -20.62 -2.94
C PRO A 218 -1.47 -21.04 -1.63
N SER A 219 -0.74 -21.08 -0.52
CA SER A 219 -1.25 -21.45 0.81
C SER A 219 -1.91 -20.30 1.59
N TRP A 220 -1.86 -19.07 1.10
CA TRP A 220 -2.39 -17.87 1.77
C TRP A 220 -3.89 -17.61 1.52
#